data_AF-A0A101GT93-F1
#
_entry.id   AF-A0A101GT93-F1
#
_cell.length_a   1.000
_cell.length_b   1.000
_cell.length_c   1.000
_cell.angle_alpha   90.00
_cell.angle_beta   90.00
_cell.angle_gamma   90.00
#
_symmetry.space_group_name_H-M   'P 1'
#
loop_
_entity.id
_entity.type
_entity.pdbx_description
1 polymer ?
#
loop_
_entity_poly.entity_id
_entity_poly.type
_entity_poly.pdbx_seq_one_letter_code
_entity_poly.pdbx_strand_id
1 'polypeptide(L)'
;MRDKLLLEKTASNTEQCMYSLDMYFVSAGFIDLLPTALRIAGELNFGVAEVIEAICKVSDKYRQYPPTRNRAAWFEKVFTEKLGEARADILAYKEGGKYR
;
A
#
# COMPACT_ATOMS: atom_id res chain seq x y z
N MET A 1 -31.07 11.11 -31.57
CA MET A 1 -29.74 10.48 -31.65
C MET A 1 -28.88 11.02 -30.52
N ARG A 2 -28.30 10.12 -29.72
CA ARG A 2 -26.99 10.20 -29.04
C ARG A 2 -26.75 11.03 -27.76
N ASP A 3 -27.57 11.98 -27.32
CA ASP A 3 -27.15 12.82 -26.17
C ASP A 3 -27.65 12.45 -24.76
N LYS A 4 -28.54 11.46 -24.61
CA LYS A 4 -28.89 10.93 -23.28
C LYS A 4 -28.19 9.62 -22.91
N LEU A 5 -27.48 8.99 -23.86
CA LEU A 5 -26.77 7.73 -23.63
C LEU A 5 -25.28 7.91 -23.25
N LEU A 6 -24.82 9.16 -23.13
CA LEU A 6 -23.46 9.50 -22.72
C LEU A 6 -23.37 10.07 -21.30
N LEU A 7 -24.51 10.30 -20.63
CA LEU A 7 -24.54 10.81 -19.25
C LEU A 7 -24.80 9.74 -18.18
N GLU A 8 -25.09 8.50 -18.58
CA GLU A 8 -25.25 7.36 -17.66
C GLU A 8 -24.06 6.37 -17.71
N LYS A 9 -23.02 6.68 -18.50
CA LYS A 9 -21.86 5.78 -18.75
C LYS A 9 -20.54 6.23 -18.12
N THR A 10 -20.61 6.93 -16.99
CA THR A 10 -19.45 7.07 -16.07
C THR A 10 -19.81 6.72 -14.63
N ALA A 11 -20.98 6.11 -14.41
CA ALA A 11 -21.32 5.45 -13.16
C ALA A 11 -21.07 3.94 -13.31
N SER A 12 -19.81 3.54 -13.43
CA SER A 12 -19.42 2.21 -12.96
C SER A 12 -17.97 2.21 -12.48
N ASN A 13 -17.82 1.73 -11.24
CA ASN A 13 -16.62 1.13 -10.68
C ASN A 13 -15.39 2.04 -10.52
N THR A 14 -15.42 2.86 -9.48
CA THR A 14 -14.93 2.50 -8.14
C THR A 14 -15.03 3.75 -7.28
N GLU A 15 -15.89 3.76 -6.27
CA GLU A 15 -15.67 4.61 -5.09
C GLU A 15 -14.46 4.03 -4.34
N GLN A 16 -13.28 4.14 -4.95
CA GLN A 16 -12.06 4.12 -4.20
C GLN A 16 -11.97 5.54 -3.64
N CYS A 17 -12.50 5.75 -2.44
CA CYS A 17 -12.08 6.89 -1.63
C CYS A 17 -10.56 6.82 -1.60
N MET A 18 -9.91 7.65 -2.42
CA MET A 18 -8.47 7.64 -2.60
C MET A 18 -7.89 8.24 -1.32
N TYR A 19 -7.81 7.42 -0.28
CA TYR A 19 -7.11 7.77 0.93
C TYR A 19 -5.70 8.16 0.53
N SER A 20 -5.31 9.37 0.89
CA SER A 20 -3.95 9.83 0.70
C SER A 20 -3.00 8.90 1.50
N LEU A 21 -1.78 8.74 1.00
CA LEU A 21 -0.81 7.79 1.54
C LEU A 21 -0.62 7.94 3.05
N ASP A 22 -0.61 9.16 3.54
CA ASP A 22 -0.56 9.52 4.97
C ASP A 22 -1.68 8.88 5.80
N MET A 23 -2.90 8.76 5.29
CA MET A 23 -4.01 8.14 6.03
C MET A 23 -3.76 6.65 6.32
N TYR A 24 -3.09 5.93 5.41
CA TYR A 24 -2.65 4.56 5.66
C TYR A 24 -1.60 4.50 6.79
N PHE A 25 -0.67 5.45 6.81
CA PHE A 25 0.33 5.51 7.87
C PHE A 25 -0.27 5.97 9.21
N VAL A 26 -1.24 6.88 9.21
CA VAL A 26 -1.98 7.29 10.41
C VAL A 26 -2.74 6.10 10.99
N SER A 27 -3.51 5.39 10.16
CA SER A 27 -4.31 4.23 10.60
C SER A 27 -3.43 3.05 11.05
N ALA A 28 -2.26 2.85 10.44
CA ALA A 28 -1.29 1.85 10.87
C ALA A 28 -0.53 2.26 12.14
N GLY A 29 -0.59 3.54 12.55
CA GLY A 29 0.14 4.07 13.70
C GLY A 29 1.63 4.24 13.43
N PHE A 30 2.02 4.59 12.19
CA PHE A 30 3.39 4.78 11.72
C PHE A 30 3.61 6.11 10.98
N ILE A 31 2.74 7.11 11.17
CA ILE A 31 2.86 8.42 10.51
C ILE A 31 4.22 9.09 10.73
N ASP A 32 4.82 8.89 11.90
CA ASP A 32 6.16 9.37 12.25
C ASP A 32 7.28 8.79 11.37
N LEU A 33 7.03 7.64 10.74
CA LEU A 33 7.98 6.91 9.89
C LEU A 33 7.65 7.00 8.40
N LEU A 34 6.63 7.80 8.01
CA LEU A 34 6.30 8.05 6.61
C LEU A 34 7.49 8.60 5.79
N PRO A 35 8.28 9.59 6.28
CA PRO A 35 9.46 10.06 5.54
C PRO A 35 10.49 8.96 5.28
N THR A 36 10.72 8.09 6.27
CA THR A 36 11.62 6.93 6.16
C THR A 36 11.11 5.93 5.14
N ALA A 37 9.81 5.64 5.15
CA ALA A 37 9.18 4.74 4.19
C ALA A 37 9.29 5.26 2.75
N LEU A 38 9.04 6.55 2.53
CA LEU A 38 9.18 7.19 1.22
C LEU A 38 10.63 7.15 0.71
N ARG A 39 11.61 7.39 1.61
CA ARG A 39 13.03 7.29 1.27
C ARG A 39 13.39 5.87 0.82
N ILE A 40 13.03 4.85 1.60
CA ILE A 40 13.31 3.44 1.28
C ILE A 40 12.63 3.04 -0.04
N ALA A 41 11.36 3.42 -0.22
CA ALA A 41 10.62 3.14 -1.44
C ALA A 41 11.28 3.79 -2.67
N GLY A 42 11.74 5.03 -2.55
CA GLY A 42 12.47 5.72 -3.61
C GLY A 42 13.81 5.06 -3.95
N GLU A 43 14.62 4.73 -2.94
CA GLU A 43 15.92 4.07 -3.11
C GLU A 43 15.80 2.68 -3.77
N LEU A 44 14.72 1.95 -3.47
CA LEU A 44 14.48 0.60 -3.98
C LEU A 44 13.47 0.55 -5.15
N ASN A 45 13.08 1.71 -5.67
CA ASN A 45 12.16 1.88 -6.80
C ASN A 45 10.80 1.17 -6.61
N PHE A 46 10.17 1.32 -5.44
CA PHE A 46 8.79 0.90 -5.17
C PHE A 46 7.80 2.03 -5.41
N GLY A 47 6.62 1.69 -5.93
CA GLY A 47 5.51 2.61 -6.16
C GLY A 47 4.57 2.71 -4.96
N VAL A 48 3.63 3.66 -5.06
CA VAL A 48 2.65 3.96 -4.00
C VAL A 48 1.80 2.74 -3.62
N ALA A 49 1.41 1.93 -4.60
CA ALA A 49 0.61 0.73 -4.35
C ALA A 49 1.36 -0.28 -3.47
N GLU A 50 2.66 -0.51 -3.73
CA GLU A 50 3.49 -1.39 -2.91
C GLU A 50 3.69 -0.82 -1.50
N VAL A 51 3.86 0.50 -1.37
CA VAL A 51 3.99 1.17 -0.06
C VAL A 51 2.73 1.02 0.78
N ILE A 52 1.55 1.21 0.18
CA ILE A 52 0.25 1.07 0.86
C ILE A 52 0.07 -0.37 1.35
N GLU A 53 0.31 -1.35 0.50
CA GLU A 53 0.18 -2.75 0.89
C GLU A 53 1.21 -3.14 1.96
N ALA A 54 2.45 -2.67 1.81
CA ALA A 54 3.51 -2.93 2.78
C ALA A 54 3.17 -2.36 4.15
N ILE A 55 2.64 -1.13 4.25
CA ILE A 55 2.31 -0.53 5.55
C ILE A 55 1.15 -1.24 6.25
N CYS A 56 0.17 -1.74 5.49
CA CYS A 56 -0.88 -2.61 6.02
C CYS A 56 -0.28 -3.91 6.62
N LYS A 57 0.60 -4.58 5.88
CA LYS A 57 1.30 -5.79 6.36
C LYS A 57 2.22 -5.53 7.57
N VAL A 58 2.87 -4.36 7.63
CA VAL A 58 3.65 -3.94 8.80
C VAL A 58 2.75 -3.79 10.02
N SER A 59 1.57 -3.17 9.86
CA SER A 59 0.58 -3.02 10.92
C SER A 59 0.15 -4.38 11.48
N ASP A 60 -0.13 -5.34 10.61
CA ASP A 60 -0.49 -6.70 11.02
C ASP A 60 0.65 -7.41 11.77
N LYS A 61 1.89 -7.29 11.29
CA LYS A 61 3.06 -7.86 11.97
C LYS A 61 3.31 -7.17 13.31
N TYR A 62 3.08 -5.86 13.42
CA TYR A 62 3.20 -5.10 14.67
C TYR A 62 2.20 -5.56 15.71
N ARG A 63 0.94 -5.82 15.31
CA ARG A 63 -0.11 -6.34 16.20
C ARG A 63 0.23 -7.72 16.76
N GLN A 64 0.84 -8.59 15.95
CA GLN A 64 1.22 -9.94 16.37
C GLN A 64 2.53 -9.98 17.17
N TYR A 65 3.53 -9.20 16.72
CA TYR A 65 4.90 -9.25 17.23
C TYR A 65 5.47 -7.82 17.37
N PRO A 66 4.98 -7.03 18.34
CA PRO A 66 5.47 -5.67 18.52
C PRO A 66 6.96 -5.69 18.92
N PRO A 67 7.77 -4.73 18.43
CA PRO A 67 9.17 -4.63 18.81
C PRO A 67 9.33 -4.36 20.31
N THR A 68 10.24 -5.08 20.95
CA THR A 68 10.60 -4.84 22.35
C THR A 68 11.61 -3.70 22.51
N ARG A 69 12.36 -3.37 21.45
CA ARG A 69 13.35 -2.29 21.39
C ARG A 69 13.43 -1.69 19.99
N ASN A 70 13.73 -0.40 19.93
CA ASN A 70 13.98 0.39 18.71
C ASN A 70 12.95 0.16 17.58
N ARG A 71 11.77 0.78 17.74
CA ARG A 71 10.66 0.71 16.78
C ARG A 71 11.06 1.16 15.37
N ALA A 72 11.95 2.15 15.24
CA ALA A 72 12.39 2.65 13.93
C ALA A 72 13.22 1.61 13.18
N ALA A 73 14.25 1.04 13.81
CA ALA A 73 15.06 0.00 13.17
C ALA A 73 14.25 -1.27 12.86
N TRP A 74 13.33 -1.64 13.75
CA TRP A 74 12.39 -2.73 13.48
C TRP A 74 11.52 -2.42 12.27
N PHE A 75 10.97 -1.20 12.19
CA PHE A 75 10.15 -0.76 11.08
C PHE A 75 10.92 -0.81 9.77
N GLU A 76 12.12 -0.24 9.67
CA GLU A 76 12.90 -0.24 8.43
C GLU A 76 13.14 -1.65 7.90
N LYS A 77 13.53 -2.58 8.78
CA LYS A 77 13.73 -3.98 8.43
C LYS A 77 12.45 -4.63 7.92
N VAL A 78 11.36 -4.50 8.69
CA VAL A 78 10.08 -5.14 8.37
C VAL A 78 9.43 -4.52 7.13
N PHE A 79 9.44 -3.20 7.02
CA PHE A 79 8.87 -2.48 5.89
C PHE A 79 9.57 -2.86 4.59
N THR A 80 10.90 -2.97 4.59
CA THR A 80 11.67 -3.44 3.42
C THR A 80 11.29 -4.86 3.01
N GLU A 81 11.14 -5.78 3.97
CA GLU A 81 10.63 -7.14 3.73
C GLU A 81 9.22 -7.09 3.09
N LYS A 82 8.32 -6.28 3.65
CA LYS A 82 6.93 -6.19 3.19
C LYS A 82 6.74 -5.49 1.86
N LEU A 83 7.65 -4.60 1.46
CA LEU A 83 7.67 -4.03 0.10
C LEU A 83 7.92 -5.13 -0.95
N GLY A 84 8.84 -6.05 -0.68
CA GLY A 84 9.11 -7.20 -1.56
C GLY A 84 7.90 -8.12 -1.71
N GLU A 85 7.25 -8.45 -0.59
CA GLU A 85 6.01 -9.24 -0.59
C GLU A 85 4.88 -8.54 -1.35
N ALA A 86 4.66 -7.24 -1.08
CA ALA A 86 3.64 -6.45 -1.74
C ALA A 86 3.81 -6.42 -3.27
N ARG A 87 5.05 -6.26 -3.75
CA ARG A 87 5.34 -6.32 -5.19
C ARG A 87 5.02 -7.70 -5.77
N ALA A 88 5.42 -8.77 -5.08
CA ALA A 88 5.14 -10.13 -5.52
C ALA A 88 3.63 -10.38 -5.62
N ASP A 89 2.86 -9.97 -4.61
CA ASP A 89 1.40 -10.11 -4.58
C ASP A 89 0.72 -9.32 -5.70
N ILE A 90 1.15 -8.08 -5.93
CA ILE A 90 0.62 -7.23 -7.01
C ILE A 90 0.92 -7.81 -8.39
N LEU A 91 2.13 -8.34 -8.60
CA LEU A 91 2.50 -9.00 -9.85
C LEU A 91 1.69 -10.28 -10.06
N ALA A 92 1.58 -11.13 -9.03
CA ALA A 92 0.80 -12.36 -9.07
C ALA A 92 -0.68 -12.08 -9.34
N TYR A 93 -1.26 -11.03 -8.77
CA TYR A 93 -2.63 -10.61 -9.07
C TYR A 93 -2.80 -10.18 -10.52
N LYS A 94 -1.86 -9.39 -11.06
CA LYS A 94 -1.87 -8.95 -12.46
C LYS A 94 -1.71 -10.11 -13.46
N GLU A 95 -0.90 -11.10 -13.12
CA GLU A 95 -0.67 -12.28 -13.97
C GLU A 95 -1.80 -13.30 -13.84
N GLY A 96 -2.28 -13.57 -12.62
CA GLY A 96 -3.41 -14.47 -12.34
C GLY A 96 -4.74 -13.95 -12.88
N GLY A 97 -4.88 -12.64 -13.07
CA GLY A 97 -6.00 -12.02 -13.78
C GLY A 97 -6.04 -12.30 -15.29
N LYS A 98 -4.98 -12.90 -15.88
CA LYS A 98 -4.99 -13.34 -17.30
C LYS A 98 -5.55 -14.75 -17.51
N TYR A 99 -5.76 -15.52 -16.44
CA TYR A 99 -6.22 -16.93 -16.51
C TYR A 99 -7.48 -17.20 -15.69
N ARG A 100 -8.18 -16.14 -15.22
CA ARG A 100 -9.50 -16.23 -14.58
C ARG A 100 -10.60 -15.85 -15.54
#